data_AF-A0A495R1S1-F1
#
_entry.id   AF-A0A495R1S1-F1
#
_cell.length_a   1.000
_cell.length_b   1.000
_cell.length_c   1.000
_cell.angle_alpha   90.00
_cell.angle_beta   90.00
_cell.angle_gamma   90.00
#
_symmetry.space_group_name_H-M   'P 1'
#
loop_
_entity.id
_entity.type
_entity.pdbx_description
1 polymer ?
#
loop_
_entity_poly.entity_id
_entity_poly.type
_entity_poly.pdbx_seq_one_letter_code
_entity_poly.pdbx_strand_id
1 'polypeptide(L)' 'MAKDTEACGRCSMSVVVDAVDENEGEKPHDPFGDDRIEVDQQDIERVSPEVWMGRLSTRIDEAVSRYVWGR' A
#
# COMPACT_ATOMS: atom_id res chain seq x y z
N MET A 1 -6.71 -20.31 -12.68
CA MET A 1 -8.13 -19.95 -12.61
C MET A 1 -8.35 -18.69 -13.44
N ALA A 2 -9.50 -18.56 -14.09
CA ALA A 2 -9.89 -17.28 -14.69
C ALA A 2 -10.23 -16.30 -13.55
N LYS A 3 -9.92 -15.01 -13.70
CA LYS A 3 -10.19 -14.01 -12.66
C LYS A 3 -11.68 -13.66 -12.70
N ASP A 4 -12.41 -13.84 -11.61
CA ASP A 4 -13.85 -13.56 -11.62
C ASP A 4 -14.10 -12.07 -11.76
N THR A 5 -14.69 -11.71 -12.91
CA THR A 5 -14.88 -10.35 -13.37
C THR A 5 -16.28 -10.19 -13.94
N GLU A 6 -17.02 -9.19 -13.49
CA GLU A 6 -18.31 -8.83 -14.05
C GLU A 6 -18.19 -7.60 -14.95
N ALA A 7 -18.95 -7.56 -16.05
CA ALA A 7 -18.94 -6.46 -17.00
C ALA A 7 -20.32 -5.79 -17.09
N CYS A 8 -20.35 -4.45 -16.97
CA CYS A 8 -21.57 -3.68 -17.15
C CYS A 8 -21.80 -3.39 -18.64
N GLY A 9 -22.81 -4.03 -19.22
CA GLY A 9 -23.16 -3.87 -20.65
C GLY A 9 -23.61 -2.46 -21.07
N ARG A 10 -23.86 -1.55 -20.12
CA ARG A 10 -24.29 -0.17 -20.41
C ARG A 10 -23.14 0.81 -20.59
N CYS A 11 -22.10 0.69 -19.77
CA CYS A 11 -20.95 1.61 -19.78
C CYS A 11 -19.63 0.93 -20.15
N SER A 12 -19.66 -0.37 -20.48
CA SER A 12 -18.48 -1.16 -20.83
C SER A 12 -17.40 -1.19 -19.75
N MET A 13 -17.78 -0.92 -18.49
CA MET A 13 -16.90 -1.05 -17.33
C MET A 13 -16.84 -2.52 -16.90
N SER A 14 -15.66 -2.98 -16.48
CA SER A 14 -15.47 -4.27 -15.81
C SER A 14 -15.03 -4.07 -14.35
N VAL A 15 -15.45 -4.97 -13.47
CA VAL A 15 -15.10 -5.00 -12.04
C VAL A 15 -14.70 -6.41 -11.63
N VAL A 16 -13.68 -6.53 -10.77
CA VAL A 16 -13.24 -7.81 -10.21
C VAL A 16 -14.11 -8.13 -8.98
N VAL A 17 -14.79 -9.27 -8.97
CA VAL A 17 -15.70 -9.67 -7.88
C VAL A 17 -15.07 -10.65 -6.89
N ASP A 18 -14.01 -11.34 -7.31
CA ASP A 18 -13.20 -12.25 -6.50
C ASP A 18 -12.55 -11.59 -5.27
N ALA A 19 -12.38 -10.26 -5.30
CA ALA A 19 -11.67 -9.53 -4.25
C ALA A 19 -12.40 -9.51 -2.89
N VAL A 20 -13.67 -9.93 -2.84
CA VAL A 20 -14.53 -9.87 -1.65
C VAL A 20 -15.21 -11.21 -1.35
N ASP A 21 -14.87 -12.28 -2.07
CA ASP A 21 -15.53 -13.57 -1.85
C ASP A 21 -15.01 -14.24 -0.56
N GLU A 22 -15.94 -14.53 0.35
CA GLU A 22 -15.68 -15.11 1.67
C GLU A 22 -15.66 -16.65 1.68
N ASN A 23 -15.91 -17.31 0.53
CA ASN A 23 -16.16 -18.76 0.46
C ASN A 23 -14.95 -19.62 0.05
N GLU A 24 -13.86 -19.06 -0.45
CA GLU A 24 -12.67 -19.86 -0.80
C GLU A 24 -11.65 -19.93 0.36
N GLY A 25 -11.89 -20.84 1.31
CA GLY A 25 -10.92 -21.74 1.98
C GLY A 25 -9.62 -21.24 2.63
N GLU A 26 -9.13 -20.04 2.38
CA GLU A 26 -7.78 -19.59 2.72
C GLU A 26 -7.77 -18.07 2.91
N LYS A 27 -8.63 -17.58 3.83
CA LYS A 27 -8.92 -16.15 4.11
C LYS A 27 -7.81 -15.18 3.66
N PRO A 28 -7.86 -14.69 2.42
CA PRO A 28 -7.14 -13.47 2.08
C PRO A 28 -7.75 -12.40 2.99
N HIS A 29 -6.91 -11.52 3.52
CA HIS A 29 -7.33 -10.44 4.43
C HIS A 29 -8.65 -9.81 3.94
N ASP A 30 -9.71 -9.90 4.75
CA ASP A 30 -10.99 -9.27 4.46
C ASP A 30 -10.79 -7.74 4.49
N PRO A 31 -10.93 -7.03 3.36
CA PRO A 31 -10.69 -5.60 3.30
C PRO A 31 -11.74 -4.76 4.03
N PHE A 32 -12.87 -5.36 4.43
CA PHE A 32 -13.96 -4.70 5.17
C PHE A 32 -14.19 -5.32 6.57
N GLY A 33 -13.33 -6.24 6.99
CA GLY A 33 -13.49 -6.99 8.25
C GLY A 33 -13.17 -6.16 9.50
N ASP A 34 -12.49 -5.03 9.33
CA ASP A 34 -12.11 -4.12 10.39
C ASP A 34 -13.03 -2.88 10.45
N ASP A 35 -13.02 -2.17 11.58
CA ASP A 35 -13.81 -0.94 11.79
C ASP A 35 -13.46 0.19 10.79
N ARG A 36 -12.33 0.06 10.08
CA ARG A 36 -11.79 1.05 9.14
C ARG A 36 -11.12 0.37 7.94
N ILE A 37 -11.31 0.97 6.77
CA ILE A 37 -10.65 0.58 5.52
C ILE A 37 -9.34 1.36 5.27
N GLU A 38 -8.98 2.29 6.15
CA GLU A 38 -7.74 3.05 6.05
C GLU A 38 -6.56 2.24 6.60
N VAL A 39 -5.49 2.12 5.82
CA VAL A 39 -4.23 1.52 6.29
C VAL A 39 -3.52 2.49 7.21
N ASP A 40 -2.97 1.99 8.32
CA ASP A 40 -2.19 2.82 9.25
C ASP A 40 -0.98 3.45 8.54
N GLN A 41 -0.73 4.73 8.82
CA GLN A 41 0.36 5.47 8.20
C GLN A 41 1.72 4.82 8.47
N GLN A 42 1.94 4.24 9.66
CA GLN A 42 3.20 3.57 9.99
C GLN A 42 3.40 2.31 9.15
N ASP A 43 2.33 1.58 8.85
CA ASP A 43 2.39 0.40 8.00
C ASP A 43 2.72 0.77 6.55
N ILE A 44 2.14 1.87 6.05
CA ILE A 44 2.49 2.44 4.74
C ILE A 44 3.96 2.88 4.73
N GLU A 45 4.40 3.68 5.70
CA GLU A 45 5.78 4.16 5.81
C GLU A 45 6.79 3.03 5.96
N ARG A 46 6.39 1.92 6.59
CA ARG A 46 7.23 0.74 6.76
C ARG A 46 7.51 0.06 5.43
N VAL A 47 6.56 0.00 4.51
CA VAL A 47 6.76 -0.66 3.21
C VAL A 47 7.15 0.31 2.09
N SER A 48 6.99 1.62 2.33
CA SER A 48 7.19 2.66 1.33
C SER A 48 8.67 2.99 1.09
N PRO A 49 9.20 2.74 -0.12
CA PRO A 49 10.61 2.99 -0.44
C PRO A 49 11.00 4.48 -0.37
N GLU A 50 10.07 5.37 -0.72
CA GLU A 50 10.25 6.83 -0.71
C GLU A 50 10.54 7.35 0.70
N VAL A 51 9.86 6.81 1.72
CA VAL A 51 10.06 7.21 3.12
C VAL A 51 11.45 6.77 3.61
N TRP A 52 11.88 5.58 3.23
CA TRP A 52 13.20 5.06 3.59
C TRP A 52 14.32 5.85 2.92
N MET A 53 14.20 6.10 1.62
CA MET A 53 15.19 6.87 0.86
C MET A 53 15.26 8.32 1.36
N GLY A 54 14.12 8.92 1.68
CA GLY A 54 14.06 10.24 2.31
C GLY A 54 14.83 10.28 3.64
N ARG A 55 14.54 9.34 4.55
CA ARG A 55 15.23 9.23 5.85
C ARG A 55 16.73 9.00 5.69
N LEU A 56 17.15 8.17 4.72
CA LEU A 56 18.57 7.94 4.43
C LEU A 56 19.25 9.21 3.89
N SER A 57 18.62 9.88 2.93
CA SER A 57 19.10 11.13 2.35
C SER A 57 19.29 12.19 3.44
N THR A 58 18.30 12.40 4.31
CA THR A 58 18.39 13.37 5.42
C THR A 58 19.56 13.08 6.35
N ARG A 59 19.83 11.80 6.66
CA ARG A 59 20.97 11.41 7.51
C ARG A 59 22.31 11.69 6.83
N ILE A 60 22.40 11.45 5.53
CA ILE A 60 23.61 11.76 4.75
C ILE A 60 23.82 13.27 4.71
N ASP A 61 22.78 14.04 4.43
CA ASP A 61 22.83 15.50 4.40
C ASP A 61 23.27 16.09 5.74
N GLU A 62 22.79 15.56 6.86
CA GLU A 62 23.21 15.99 8.20
C GLU A 62 24.69 15.68 8.45
N ALA A 63 25.14 14.47 8.09
CA ALA A 63 26.54 14.07 8.25
C ALA A 63 27.48 14.92 7.40
N VAL A 64 27.12 15.18 6.13
CA VAL A 64 27.88 16.04 5.22
C VAL A 64 27.87 17.48 5.72
N SER A 65 26.72 17.98 6.18
CA SER A 65 26.60 19.34 6.70
C SER A 65 27.48 19.54 7.94
N ARG A 66 27.52 18.57 8.85
CA ARG A 66 28.43 18.60 10.02
C ARG A 66 29.89 18.60 9.61
N TYR A 67 30.25 17.78 8.63
CA TYR A 67 31.62 17.67 8.15
C TYR A 67 32.11 18.93 7.44
N VAL A 68 31.28 19.50 6.54
CA VAL A 68 31.65 20.67 5.74
C VAL A 68 31.55 21.96 6.54
N TRP A 69 30.49 22.13 7.33
CA TRP A 69 30.17 23.40 7.99
C TRP A 69 30.44 23.42 9.50
N GLY A 70 30.81 22.29 10.10
CA GLY A 70 31.17 22.20 11.52
C GLY A 70 29.98 22.34 12.49
N ARG A 71 28.75 22.03 12.04
CA ARG A 71 27.51 22.14 12.81
C ARG A 71 26.98 20.81 13.33
#